data_AF-A0A525CSX8-F1
#
_entry.id   AF-A0A525CSX8-F1
#
_cell.length_a   1.000
_cell.length_b   1.000
_cell.length_c   1.000
_cell.angle_alpha   90.00
_cell.angle_beta   90.00
_cell.angle_gamma   90.00
#
_symmetry.space_group_name_H-M   'P 1'
#
loop_
_entity.id
_entity.type
_entity.pdbx_description
1 polymer ?
#
loop_
_entity_poly.entity_id
_entity_poly.type
_entity_poly.pdbx_seq_one_letter_code
_entity_poly.pdbx_strand_id
1 'polypeptide(L)'
;MIRDLALAAKAACSAEDQQSLVPIVIKLKELGQVAQKNGLLALEAELGTIEDRFLNLGLQLIIDRTEPENVKDVLDSDIYYNESNGRELLKKIIIREGLLRIQAGDSPRNILICTSIFLGKIDRSSFVNI
;
A
#
# COMPACT_ATOMS: atom_id res chain seq x y z
N MET A 1 15.16 -6.24 -6.36
CA MET A 1 13.77 -6.13 -6.86
C MET A 1 13.81 -6.21 -8.39
N ILE A 2 13.68 -7.41 -8.95
CA ILE A 2 13.45 -7.55 -10.39
C ILE A 2 12.00 -7.13 -10.59
N ARG A 3 11.75 -6.07 -11.36
CA ARG A 3 10.39 -5.67 -11.73
C ARG A 3 9.83 -6.78 -12.61
N ASP A 4 8.87 -7.54 -12.09
CA ASP A 4 8.22 -8.60 -12.83
C ASP A 4 7.26 -7.99 -13.87
N LEU A 5 7.68 -8.06 -15.13
CA LEU A 5 6.91 -7.59 -16.28
C LEU A 5 5.58 -8.34 -16.42
N ALA A 6 5.52 -9.62 -16.03
CA ALA A 6 4.30 -10.41 -16.08
C ALA A 6 3.31 -9.94 -14.99
N LEU A 7 3.81 -9.65 -13.79
CA LEU A 7 2.99 -9.08 -12.72
C LEU A 7 2.45 -7.69 -13.12
N ALA A 8 3.28 -6.84 -13.72
CA ALA A 8 2.87 -5.53 -14.22
C ALA A 8 1.79 -5.64 -15.31
N ALA A 9 1.91 -6.59 -16.22
CA ALA A 9 0.89 -6.84 -17.24
C ALA A 9 -0.44 -7.32 -16.64
N LYS A 10 -0.40 -8.21 -15.64
CA LYS A 10 -1.60 -8.68 -14.92
C LYS A 10 -2.28 -7.56 -14.12
N ALA A 11 -1.51 -6.64 -13.56
CA ALA A 11 -2.01 -5.50 -12.79
C ALA A 11 -2.50 -4.34 -13.67
N ALA A 12 -2.38 -4.44 -15.00
CA ALA A 12 -2.85 -3.38 -15.90
C ALA A 12 -4.37 -3.22 -15.79
N CYS A 13 -4.81 -1.98 -15.60
CA CYS A 13 -6.21 -1.62 -15.44
C CYS A 13 -6.52 -0.27 -16.10
N SER A 14 -7.80 0.12 -16.13
CA SER A 14 -8.25 1.37 -16.76
C SER A 14 -7.80 2.61 -15.97
N ALA A 15 -7.94 3.80 -16.57
CA ALA A 15 -7.70 5.04 -15.82
C ALA A 15 -8.73 5.25 -14.70
N GLU A 16 -9.99 4.84 -14.93
CA GLU A 16 -11.05 4.85 -13.92
C GLU A 16 -10.72 3.93 -12.75
N ASP A 17 -10.21 2.72 -13.03
CA ASP A 17 -9.73 1.82 -11.99
C ASP A 17 -8.61 2.47 -11.17
N GLN A 18 -7.60 3.07 -11.82
CA GLN A 18 -6.52 3.75 -11.11
C GLN A 18 -7.03 4.94 -10.28
N GLN A 19 -7.99 5.69 -10.80
CA GLN A 19 -8.60 6.82 -10.08
C GLN A 19 -9.29 6.34 -8.80
N SER A 20 -9.96 5.19 -8.85
CA SER A 20 -10.59 4.58 -7.68
C SER A 20 -9.60 4.12 -6.59
N LEU A 21 -8.31 4.04 -6.91
CA LEU A 21 -7.23 3.66 -5.98
C LEU A 21 -6.51 4.88 -5.38
N VAL A 22 -6.86 6.10 -5.76
CA VAL A 22 -6.31 7.31 -5.10
C VAL A 22 -6.56 7.33 -3.58
N PRO A 23 -7.75 6.93 -3.07
CA PRO A 23 -7.99 6.89 -1.63
C PRO A 23 -7.05 5.95 -0.86
N ILE A 24 -6.64 4.81 -1.45
CA ILE A 24 -5.72 3.89 -0.77
C ILE A 24 -4.33 4.51 -0.60
N VAL A 25 -3.87 5.27 -1.60
CA VAL A 25 -2.60 6.01 -1.54
C VAL A 25 -2.64 7.08 -0.45
N ILE A 26 -3.75 7.81 -0.33
CA ILE A 26 -3.94 8.82 0.72
C ILE A 26 -3.98 8.17 2.09
N LYS A 27 -4.71 7.07 2.25
CA LYS A 27 -4.77 6.34 3.53
C LYS A 27 -3.39 5.86 3.98
N LEU A 28 -2.55 5.37 3.07
CA LEU A 28 -1.17 4.95 3.40
C LEU A 28 -0.30 6.12 3.87
N LYS A 29 -0.43 7.30 3.26
CA LYS A 29 0.23 8.54 3.73
C LYS A 29 -0.22 8.90 5.15
N GLU A 30 -1.52 8.82 5.43
CA GLU A 30 -2.07 9.12 6.77
C GLU A 30 -1.58 8.14 7.83
N LEU A 31 -1.60 6.83 7.54
CA LEU A 31 -1.05 5.81 8.42
C LEU A 31 0.44 6.07 8.67
N GLY A 32 1.21 6.41 7.64
CA GLY A 32 2.61 6.82 7.79
C GLY A 32 2.81 8.04 8.68
N GLN A 33 1.89 9.01 8.62
CA GLN A 33 1.92 10.18 9.50
C GLN A 33 1.67 9.80 10.96
N VAL A 34 0.72 8.91 11.23
CA VAL A 34 0.46 8.39 12.58
C VAL A 34 1.67 7.61 13.09
N ALA A 35 2.20 6.70 12.28
CA ALA A 35 3.37 5.88 12.60
C ALA A 35 4.60 6.73 12.93
N GLN A 36 4.87 7.76 12.13
CA GLN A 36 6.02 8.64 12.32
C GLN A 36 5.91 9.49 13.59
N LYS A 37 4.70 9.97 13.93
CA LYS A 37 4.48 10.83 15.10
C LYS A 37 4.38 10.05 16.40
N ASN A 38 3.68 8.92 16.38
CA ASN A 38 3.23 8.22 17.58
C ASN A 38 3.79 6.80 17.69
N GLY A 39 4.56 6.32 16.70
CA GLY A 39 5.06 4.96 16.61
C GLY A 39 4.05 3.99 15.98
N LEU A 40 4.51 2.78 15.64
CA LEU A 40 3.70 1.76 14.94
C LEU A 40 2.52 1.25 15.77
N LEU A 41 2.66 1.12 17.09
CA LEU A 41 1.58 0.66 17.98
C LEU A 41 0.36 1.59 17.95
N ALA A 42 0.55 2.88 17.64
CA ALA A 42 -0.57 3.82 17.51
C ALA A 42 -1.52 3.48 16.34
N LEU A 43 -1.09 2.61 15.41
CA LEU A 43 -1.89 2.14 14.28
C LEU A 43 -2.93 1.09 14.70
N GLU A 44 -2.85 0.51 15.91
CA GLU A 44 -3.86 -0.44 16.40
C GLU A 44 -5.27 0.14 16.39
N ALA A 45 -5.41 1.43 16.71
CA ALA A 45 -6.69 2.14 16.69
C ALA A 45 -7.32 2.21 15.27
N GLU A 46 -6.52 2.07 14.22
CA GLU A 46 -6.96 2.11 12.83
C GLU A 46 -7.46 0.74 12.34
N LEU A 47 -7.03 -0.37 12.97
CA LEU A 47 -7.39 -1.73 12.51
C LEU A 47 -8.91 -1.96 12.46
N GLY A 48 -9.66 -1.40 13.41
CA GLY A 48 -11.12 -1.55 13.47
C GLY A 48 -11.87 -0.78 12.38
N THR A 49 -11.22 0.18 11.69
CA THR A 49 -11.85 1.03 10.66
C THR A 49 -11.43 0.65 9.25
N ILE A 50 -10.39 -0.18 9.10
CA ILE A 50 -9.89 -0.63 7.79
C ILE A 50 -10.71 -1.83 7.31
N GLU A 51 -11.56 -1.59 6.30
CA GLU A 51 -12.36 -2.63 5.65
C GLU A 51 -11.53 -3.53 4.72
N ASP A 52 -10.46 -2.98 4.14
CA ASP A 52 -9.59 -3.72 3.23
C ASP A 52 -8.80 -4.79 3.98
N ARG A 53 -9.16 -6.05 3.77
CA ARG A 53 -8.58 -7.19 4.48
C ARG A 53 -7.08 -7.36 4.24
N PHE A 54 -6.60 -6.99 3.05
CA PHE A 54 -5.18 -7.10 2.71
C PHE A 54 -4.36 -6.01 3.41
N LEU A 55 -4.87 -4.78 3.44
CA LEU A 55 -4.28 -3.69 4.24
C LEU A 55 -4.28 -4.03 5.72
N ASN A 56 -5.41 -4.53 6.25
CA ASN A 56 -5.54 -4.89 7.66
C ASN A 56 -4.50 -5.94 8.07
N LEU A 57 -4.37 -7.02 7.29
CA LEU A 57 -3.36 -8.06 7.49
C LEU A 57 -1.96 -7.46 7.55
N GLY A 58 -1.57 -6.69 6.53
CA GLY A 58 -0.22 -6.13 6.47
C GLY A 58 0.04 -5.09 7.58
N LEU A 59 -0.98 -4.32 7.98
CA LEU A 59 -0.89 -3.38 9.10
C LEU A 59 -0.67 -4.12 10.43
N GLN A 60 -1.39 -5.23 10.66
CA GLN A 60 -1.18 -6.08 11.85
C GLN A 60 0.26 -6.61 11.91
N LEU A 61 0.80 -7.11 10.79
CA LEU A 61 2.16 -7.66 10.76
C LEU A 61 3.22 -6.62 11.15
N ILE A 62 3.09 -5.37 10.70
CA ILE A 62 4.04 -4.31 11.05
C ILE A 62 3.84 -3.81 12.49
N ILE A 63 2.61 -3.80 13.02
CA ILE A 63 2.32 -3.51 14.44
C ILE A 63 2.99 -4.56 15.34
N ASP A 64 2.87 -5.84 14.96
CA ASP A 64 3.47 -6.98 15.65
C ASP A 64 5.00 -7.04 15.51
N ARG A 65 5.60 -6.04 14.84
CA ARG A 65 7.05 -5.92 14.60
C ARG A 65 7.63 -7.13 13.86
N THR A 66 6.85 -7.73 12.97
CA THR A 66 7.35 -8.78 12.07
C THR A 66 8.47 -8.20 11.21
N GLU A 67 9.59 -8.91 11.05
CA GLU A 67 10.72 -8.45 10.24
C GLU A 67 10.29 -8.07 8.80
N PRO A 68 10.84 -7.00 8.20
CA PRO A 68 10.39 -6.48 6.91
C PRO A 68 10.39 -7.50 5.78
N GLU A 69 11.41 -8.37 5.72
CA GLU A 69 11.49 -9.45 4.73
C GLU A 69 10.33 -10.44 4.88
N ASN A 70 9.95 -10.78 6.12
CA ASN A 70 8.83 -11.69 6.39
C ASN A 70 7.49 -11.02 6.06
N VAL A 71 7.31 -9.74 6.39
CA VAL A 71 6.12 -8.96 5.99
C VAL A 71 5.98 -8.98 4.48
N LYS A 72 7.07 -8.68 3.77
CA LYS A 72 7.10 -8.70 2.31
C LYS A 72 6.74 -10.07 1.76
N ASP A 73 7.32 -11.15 2.29
CA ASP A 73 7.10 -12.51 1.79
C ASP A 73 5.65 -12.98 2.00
N VAL A 74 5.03 -12.63 3.12
CA VAL A 74 3.60 -12.91 3.37
C VAL A 74 2.72 -12.16 2.37
N LEU A 75 2.95 -10.86 2.19
CA LEU A 75 2.15 -10.03 1.29
C LEU A 75 2.36 -10.39 -0.19
N ASP A 76 3.60 -10.71 -0.58
CA ASP A 76 3.91 -11.19 -1.92
C ASP A 76 3.23 -12.56 -2.16
N SER A 77 3.23 -13.46 -1.17
CA SER A 77 2.53 -14.75 -1.30
C SER A 77 1.04 -14.56 -1.61
N ASP A 78 0.36 -13.66 -0.90
CA ASP A 78 -1.03 -13.33 -1.22
C ASP A 78 -1.19 -12.73 -2.63
N ILE A 79 -0.29 -11.84 -3.04
CA ILE A 79 -0.29 -11.23 -4.40
C ILE A 79 -0.12 -12.30 -5.49
N TYR A 80 0.75 -13.30 -5.30
CA TYR A 80 1.07 -14.29 -6.33
C TYR A 80 0.11 -15.48 -6.35
N TYR A 81 -0.41 -15.90 -5.19
CA TYR A 81 -1.20 -17.14 -5.07
C TYR A 81 -2.71 -16.90 -4.97
N ASN A 82 -3.18 -15.72 -4.54
CA ASN A 82 -4.61 -15.42 -4.50
C ASN A 82 -5.03 -14.69 -5.78
N GLU A 83 -6.05 -15.24 -6.46
CA GLU A 83 -6.58 -14.64 -7.68
C GLU A 83 -7.09 -13.21 -7.43
N SER A 84 -6.74 -12.30 -8.34
CA SER A 84 -7.13 -10.89 -8.28
C SER A 84 -7.25 -10.37 -9.70
N ASN A 85 -8.28 -9.55 -9.97
CA ASN A 85 -8.34 -8.79 -11.21
C ASN A 85 -7.26 -7.69 -11.21
N GLY A 86 -7.00 -7.06 -12.37
CA GLY A 86 -5.90 -6.10 -12.49
C GLY A 86 -5.98 -4.92 -11.52
N ARG A 87 -7.18 -4.39 -11.26
CA ARG A 87 -7.40 -3.31 -10.28
C ARG A 87 -7.05 -3.76 -8.86
N GLU A 88 -7.57 -4.91 -8.44
CA GLU A 88 -7.33 -5.45 -7.09
C GLU A 88 -5.86 -5.80 -6.89
N LEU A 89 -5.22 -6.38 -7.90
CA LEU A 89 -3.79 -6.70 -7.89
C LEU A 89 -2.94 -5.43 -7.74
N LEU A 90 -3.26 -4.37 -8.50
CA LEU A 90 -2.58 -3.09 -8.39
C LEU A 90 -2.74 -2.47 -6.99
N LYS A 91 -3.94 -2.55 -6.41
CA LYS A 91 -4.22 -2.10 -5.04
C LYS A 91 -3.33 -2.83 -4.02
N LYS A 92 -3.24 -4.15 -4.10
CA LYS A 92 -2.37 -4.96 -3.20
C LYS A 92 -0.89 -4.60 -3.34
N ILE A 93 -0.41 -4.38 -4.56
CA ILE A 93 0.97 -3.93 -4.81
C ILE A 93 1.24 -2.57 -4.15
N ILE A 94 0.30 -1.62 -4.28
CA ILE A 94 0.38 -0.30 -3.65
C ILE A 94 0.39 -0.41 -2.13
N ILE A 95 -0.50 -1.23 -1.56
CA ILE A 95 -0.58 -1.47 -0.11
C ILE A 95 0.72 -2.05 0.42
N ARG A 96 1.24 -3.12 -0.21
CA ARG A 96 2.50 -3.74 0.19
C ARG A 96 3.64 -2.73 0.17
N GLU A 97 3.77 -1.96 -0.91
CA GLU A 97 4.81 -0.91 -0.97
C GLU A 97 4.63 0.10 0.17
N GLY A 98 3.41 0.62 0.36
CA GLY A 98 3.15 1.62 1.41
C GLY A 98 3.46 1.11 2.81
N LEU A 99 3.07 -0.12 3.14
CA LEU A 99 3.33 -0.71 4.46
C LEU A 99 4.82 -0.91 4.74
N LEU A 100 5.59 -1.39 3.75
CA LEU A 100 7.05 -1.53 3.91
C LEU A 100 7.74 -0.17 4.10
N ARG A 101 7.22 0.88 3.45
CA ARG A 101 7.71 2.26 3.62
C ARG A 101 7.39 2.80 5.02
N ILE A 102 6.16 2.58 5.49
CA ILE A 102 5.74 2.94 6.86
C ILE A 102 6.64 2.24 7.89
N GLN A 103 6.87 0.95 7.72
CA GLN A 103 7.72 0.16 8.61
C GLN A 103 9.18 0.63 8.60
N ALA A 104 9.70 1.02 7.43
CA ALA A 104 11.03 1.59 7.28
C ALA A 104 11.18 3.00 7.90
N GLY A 105 10.09 3.61 8.36
CA GLY A 105 10.09 4.96 8.95
C GLY A 105 10.17 6.07 7.90
N ASP A 106 9.77 5.80 6.65
CA ASP A 106 9.75 6.82 5.61
C ASP A 106 8.79 7.96 5.95
N SER A 107 9.14 9.17 5.53
CA SER A 107 8.24 10.32 5.71
C SER A 107 6.91 10.13 4.97
N PRO A 108 5.79 10.72 5.45
CA PRO A 108 4.50 10.65 4.76
C PRO A 108 4.58 11.11 3.30
N ARG A 109 5.45 12.08 3.02
CA ARG A 109 5.74 12.55 1.66
C ARG A 109 6.40 11.48 0.81
N ASN A 110 7.38 10.76 1.34
CA ASN A 110 8.06 9.69 0.61
C ASN A 110 7.12 8.51 0.34
N ILE A 111 6.31 8.13 1.33
CA ILE A 111 5.27 7.10 1.18
C ILE A 111 4.36 7.47 0.01
N LEU A 112 3.81 8.68 0.02
CA LEU A 112 2.94 9.19 -1.05
C LEU A 112 3.59 9.12 -2.44
N ILE A 113 4.84 9.57 -2.56
CA ILE A 113 5.58 9.55 -3.83
C ILE A 113 5.77 8.10 -4.31
N CYS A 114 6.20 7.20 -3.44
CA CYS A 114 6.49 5.81 -3.81
C CYS A 114 5.21 5.05 -4.21
N THR A 115 4.09 5.29 -3.52
CA THR A 115 2.82 4.62 -3.81
C THR A 115 2.07 5.22 -5.01
N SER A 116 2.17 6.53 -5.24
CA SER A 116 1.47 7.18 -6.37
C SER A 116 2.06 6.82 -7.74
N ILE A 117 3.34 6.42 -7.82
CA ILE A 117 4.00 6.02 -9.08
C ILE A 117 3.27 4.85 -9.78
N PHE A 118 2.58 4.00 -9.02
CA PHE A 118 1.81 2.88 -9.58
C PHE A 118 0.54 3.35 -10.30
N LEU A 119 0.05 4.56 -10.03
CA LEU A 119 -1.13 5.17 -10.66
C LEU A 119 -0.72 6.08 -11.82
N GLY A 120 0.08 5.54 -12.75
CA GLY A 120 0.70 6.30 -13.84
C GLY A 120 -0.25 6.97 -14.84
N LYS A 121 -1.56 6.68 -14.80
CA LYS A 121 -2.60 7.33 -15.62
C LYS A 121 -3.27 8.51 -14.89
N ILE A 122 -2.92 8.75 -13.62
CA ILE A 122 -3.55 9.76 -12.76
C ILE A 122 -2.65 10.98 -12.64
N ASP A 123 -3.26 12.17 -12.73
CA ASP A 123 -2.53 13.42 -12.58
C ASP A 123 -2.08 13.65 -11.12
N ARG A 124 -0.91 14.28 -10.95
CA ARG A 124 -0.36 14.51 -9.60
C ARG A 124 -1.24 15.41 -8.74
N SER A 125 -2.04 16.30 -9.32
CA SER A 125 -2.98 17.16 -8.58
C SER A 125 -4.03 16.36 -7.79
N SER A 126 -4.36 15.13 -8.22
CA SER A 126 -5.27 14.23 -7.51
C SER A 126 -4.78 13.81 -6.12
N PHE A 127 -3.50 14.01 -5.82
CA PHE A 127 -2.87 13.65 -4.53
C PHE A 127 -2.57 14.87 -3.63
N VAL A 128 -2.81 16.09 -4.12
CA VAL A 128 -2.44 17.34 -3.42
C VAL A 128 -3.63 17.98 -2.70
N ASN A 129 -4.86 17.70 -3.15
CA ASN A 129 -6.07 18.40 -2.71
C ASN A 129 -6.98 17.60 -1.75
N ILE A 130 -6.43 16.62 -1.02
CA ILE A 130 -7.17 15.81 -0.02
C ILE A 130 -6.34 15.67 1.25
#